data_AF-A0A5C8TWN7-F1
#
_entry.id   AF-A0A5C8TWN7-F1
#
_cell.length_a   1.000
_cell.length_b   1.000
_cell.length_c   1.000
_cell.angle_alpha   90.00
_cell.angle_beta   90.00
_cell.angle_gamma   90.00
#
_symmetry.space_group_name_H-M   'P 1'
#
loop_
_entity.id
_entity.type
_entity.pdbx_description
1 polymer ?
#
loop_
_entity_poly.entity_id
_entity_poly.type
_entity_poly.pdbx_seq_one_letter_code
_entity_poly.pdbx_strand_id
1 'polypeptide(L)'
;MTSQDIEERLLGLCQAADRYCLPGHRRTAETCMADFGDIRDQTRKLYRDLTGSWPRHAGDGEAPPARRPQLPIPSALHRDRERRRNRAVRA
;
A
#
# COMPACT_ATOMS: atom_id res chain seq x y z
N MET A 1 -7.58 4.90 -28.69
CA MET A 1 -7.48 6.18 -27.96
C MET A 1 -6.69 7.13 -28.83
N THR A 2 -7.19 8.33 -29.08
CA THR A 2 -6.53 9.32 -29.94
C THR A 2 -5.55 10.19 -29.15
N SER A 3 -4.69 10.97 -29.82
CA SER A 3 -3.77 11.90 -29.15
C SER A 3 -4.53 12.94 -28.30
N GLN A 4 -5.63 13.46 -28.85
CA GLN A 4 -6.47 14.44 -28.18
C GLN A 4 -7.11 13.88 -26.90
N ASP A 5 -7.60 12.63 -26.94
CA ASP A 5 -8.15 11.97 -25.75
C ASP A 5 -7.12 11.83 -24.62
N ILE A 6 -5.85 11.61 -24.98
CA ILE A 6 -4.75 11.46 -24.03
C ILE A 6 -4.45 12.81 -23.38
N GLU A 7 -4.35 13.87 -24.17
CA GLU A 7 -4.09 15.23 -23.70
C GLU A 7 -5.20 15.72 -22.75
N GLU A 8 -6.47 15.51 -23.10
CA GLU A 8 -7.60 15.89 -22.24
C GLU A 8 -7.58 15.14 -20.90
N ARG A 9 -7.28 13.84 -20.93
CA ARG A 9 -7.18 13.02 -19.72
C ARG A 9 -5.99 13.40 -18.85
N LEU A 10 -4.84 13.70 -19.45
CA LEU A 10 -3.66 14.19 -18.72
C LEU A 10 -3.93 15.55 -18.09
N LEU A 11 -4.56 16.46 -18.82
CA LEU A 11 -4.95 17.77 -18.29
C LEU A 11 -5.87 17.64 -17.08
N GLY A 12 -6.86 16.73 -17.14
CA GLY A 12 -7.74 16.44 -16.01
C GLY A 12 -6.99 15.92 -14.77
N LEU A 13 -5.99 15.04 -14.97
CA LEU A 13 -5.14 14.55 -13.88
C LEU A 13 -4.30 15.68 -13.26
N CYS A 14 -3.71 16.57 -14.07
CA CYS A 14 -2.98 17.73 -13.57
C CYS A 14 -3.87 18.63 -12.71
N GLN A 15 -5.08 18.95 -13.19
CA GLN A 15 -6.04 19.78 -12.44
C GLN A 15 -6.47 19.12 -11.12
N ALA A 16 -6.63 17.80 -11.09
CA ALA A 16 -6.96 17.05 -9.88
C ALA A 16 -5.79 17.09 -8.88
N ALA A 17 -4.56 16.92 -9.34
CA ALA A 17 -3.35 17.01 -8.53
C ALA A 17 -3.14 18.43 -7.97
N ASP A 18 -3.33 19.46 -8.79
CA ASP A 18 -3.28 20.86 -8.36
C ASP A 18 -4.32 21.13 -7.29
N ARG A 19 -5.56 20.63 -7.49
CA ARG A 19 -6.60 20.73 -6.48
C ARG A 19 -6.17 20.05 -5.20
N TYR A 20 -5.64 18.83 -5.24
CA TYR A 20 -5.14 18.10 -4.06
C TYR A 20 -4.06 18.89 -3.28
N CYS A 21 -3.15 19.57 -3.99
CA CYS A 21 -2.09 20.38 -3.38
C CYS A 21 -2.57 21.68 -2.71
N LEU A 22 -3.79 22.17 -3.02
CA LEU A 22 -4.31 23.39 -2.40
C LEU A 22 -4.67 23.16 -0.93
N PRO A 23 -4.02 23.86 0.02
CA PRO A 23 -4.39 23.80 1.42
C PRO A 23 -5.75 24.48 1.61
N GLY A 24 -6.74 23.73 2.07
CA GLY A 24 -8.07 24.24 2.39
C GLY A 24 -8.42 23.96 3.85
N HIS A 25 -8.87 24.97 4.59
CA HIS A 25 -9.29 24.86 5.99
C HIS A 25 -10.38 23.80 6.23
N ARG A 26 -11.13 23.42 5.18
CA ARG A 26 -12.22 22.42 5.22
C ARG A 26 -11.81 21.01 4.76
N ARG A 27 -10.54 20.77 4.42
CA ARG A 27 -10.09 19.44 3.98
C ARG A 27 -9.72 18.59 5.17
N THR A 28 -10.50 17.54 5.39
CA THR A 28 -10.17 16.49 6.35
C THR A 28 -9.18 15.50 5.73
N ALA A 29 -8.45 14.76 6.56
CA ALA A 29 -7.58 13.68 6.09
C ALA A 29 -8.33 12.67 5.20
N GLU A 30 -9.61 12.40 5.51
CA GLU A 30 -10.48 11.53 4.71
C GLU A 30 -10.70 12.08 3.30
N THR A 31 -11.02 13.38 3.16
CA THR A 31 -11.18 14.00 1.85
C THR A 31 -9.89 13.98 1.04
N CYS A 32 -8.74 14.22 1.67
CA CYS A 32 -7.45 14.13 1.01
C CYS A 32 -7.14 12.70 0.54
N MET A 33 -7.43 11.68 1.36
CA MET A 33 -7.23 10.29 0.97
C MET A 33 -8.16 9.84 -0.17
N ALA A 34 -9.40 10.33 -0.18
CA ALA A 34 -10.34 10.09 -1.28
C ALA A 34 -9.83 10.71 -2.59
N ASP A 35 -9.46 12.00 -2.57
CA ASP A 35 -8.90 12.71 -3.72
C ASP A 35 -7.63 12.03 -4.25
N PHE A 36 -6.75 11.60 -3.35
CA PHE A 36 -5.55 10.85 -3.71
C PHE A 36 -5.88 9.49 -4.37
N GLY A 37 -6.87 8.77 -3.83
CA GLY A 37 -7.37 7.52 -4.40
C GLY A 37 -7.87 7.70 -5.82
N ASP A 38 -8.68 8.74 -6.05
CA ASP A 38 -9.24 9.05 -7.36
C ASP A 38 -8.14 9.39 -8.38
N ILE A 39 -7.19 10.25 -8.01
CA ILE A 39 -6.03 10.59 -8.86
C ILE A 39 -5.24 9.32 -9.22
N ARG A 40 -4.94 8.48 -8.24
CA ARG A 40 -4.19 7.24 -8.44
C ARG A 40 -4.92 6.28 -9.38
N ASP A 41 -6.22 6.10 -9.21
CA ASP A 41 -7.00 5.15 -9.98
C ASP A 41 -7.23 5.63 -11.43
N GLN A 42 -7.45 6.93 -11.62
CA GLN A 42 -7.52 7.54 -12.95
C GLN A 42 -6.17 7.44 -13.69
N THR A 43 -5.06 7.69 -12.99
CA THR A 43 -3.71 7.54 -13.54
C THR A 43 -3.43 6.09 -13.94
N ARG A 44 -3.84 5.13 -13.09
CA ARG A 44 -3.73 3.70 -13.36
C ARG A 44 -4.48 3.27 -14.60
N LYS A 45 -5.72 3.75 -14.72
CA LYS A 45 -6.56 3.49 -15.89
C LYS A 45 -5.93 4.06 -17.15
N LEU A 46 -5.51 5.34 -17.13
CA LEU A 46 -4.88 5.98 -18.29
C LEU A 46 -3.62 5.23 -18.74
N TYR A 47 -2.74 4.87 -17.80
CA TYR A 47 -1.53 4.12 -18.12
C TYR A 47 -1.85 2.76 -18.75
N ARG A 48 -2.82 2.03 -18.21
CA ARG A 48 -3.23 0.73 -18.76
C ARG A 48 -3.87 0.88 -20.14
N ASP A 49 -4.66 1.92 -20.36
CA ASP A 49 -5.26 2.23 -21.66
C ASP A 49 -4.16 2.55 -22.70
N LEU A 50 -3.04 3.14 -22.29
CA LEU A 50 -1.89 3.46 -23.15
C LEU A 50 -0.97 2.28 -23.43
N THR A 51 -0.69 1.46 -22.41
CA THR A 51 0.42 0.48 -22.43
C THR A 51 -0.06 -0.97 -22.38
N GLY A 52 -1.36 -1.20 -22.20
CA GLY A 52 -1.97 -2.53 -22.10
C GLY A 52 -1.70 -3.26 -20.78
N SER A 53 -0.85 -2.74 -19.89
CA SER A 53 -0.52 -3.39 -18.62
C SER A 53 -0.20 -2.36 -17.53
N TRP A 54 -0.21 -2.76 -16.27
CA TRP A 54 0.33 -1.93 -15.19
C TRP A 54 1.74 -2.42 -14.87
N PRO A 55 2.74 -1.53 -14.66
CA PRO A 55 4.07 -1.99 -14.29
C PRO A 55 3.95 -2.67 -12.94
N ARG A 56 4.43 -3.91 -12.83
CA ARG A 56 4.55 -4.54 -11.51
C ARG A 56 5.56 -3.71 -10.74
N HIS A 57 5.16 -3.14 -9.60
CA HIS A 57 6.13 -2.53 -8.72
C HIS A 57 7.06 -3.64 -8.20
N ALA A 58 8.33 -3.33 -7.97
CA ALA A 58 9.22 -4.21 -7.22
C ALA A 58 8.59 -4.41 -5.83
N GLY A 59 7.92 -5.56 -5.61
CA GLY A 59 7.10 -5.85 -4.44
C GLY A 59 5.72 -6.44 -4.73
N ASP A 60 5.19 -6.30 -5.95
CA ASP A 60 3.87 -6.86 -6.33
C ASP A 60 3.91 -8.36 -6.69
N GLY A 61 5.07 -9.02 -6.55
CA GLY A 61 5.24 -10.41 -6.99
C GLY A 61 6.51 -11.10 -6.53
N GLU A 62 7.10 -10.68 -5.41
CA GLU A 62 8.19 -11.45 -4.78
C GLU A 62 7.59 -12.26 -3.63
N ALA A 63 7.99 -13.52 -3.55
CA ALA A 63 7.51 -14.56 -2.65
C ALA A 63 7.16 -14.06 -1.23
N PRO A 64 6.24 -14.74 -0.50
CA PRO A 64 5.98 -14.43 0.91
C PRO A 64 7.31 -14.24 1.64
N PRO A 65 7.45 -13.18 2.45
CA PRO A 65 8.74 -12.71 2.95
C PRO A 65 9.52 -13.92 3.43
N ALA A 66 10.69 -14.16 2.83
CA ALA A 66 11.53 -15.31 3.17
C ALA A 66 11.55 -15.41 4.69
N ARG A 67 10.88 -16.43 5.23
CA ARG A 67 10.77 -16.61 6.67
C ARG A 67 12.22 -16.59 7.15
N ARG A 68 12.59 -15.55 7.92
CA ARG A 68 13.91 -15.50 8.55
C ARG A 68 14.18 -16.89 9.09
N PRO A 69 15.33 -17.53 8.81
CA PRO A 69 15.63 -18.83 9.38
C PRO A 69 15.37 -18.71 10.88
N GLN A 70 14.40 -19.47 11.39
CA GLN A 70 14.10 -19.48 12.81
C GLN A 70 15.38 -19.98 13.47
N LEU A 71 16.18 -19.06 14.00
CA LEU A 71 17.30 -19.41 14.85
C LEU A 71 16.72 -20.32 15.93
N PRO A 72 17.34 -21.48 16.19
CA PRO A 72 16.82 -22.41 17.18
C PRO A 72 16.65 -21.64 18.48
N ILE A 73 15.40 -21.59 18.96
CA ILE A 73 15.05 -20.88 20.20
C ILE A 73 15.96 -21.45 21.29
N PRO A 74 16.75 -20.63 22.00
CA PRO A 74 17.62 -21.11 23.07
C PRO A 74 16.81 -21.96 24.04
N SER A 75 17.30 -23.16 24.37
CA SER A 75 16.61 -24.12 25.24
C SER A 75 16.21 -23.55 26.61
N ALA A 76 16.87 -22.46 27.04
CA ALA A 76 16.49 -21.65 28.20
C ALA A 76 15.07 -21.07 28.11
N LEU A 77 14.64 -20.61 26.93
CA LEU A 77 13.29 -20.06 26.70
C LEU A 77 12.20 -21.14 26.77
N HIS A 78 12.51 -22.37 26.34
CA HIS A 78 11.60 -23.50 26.50
C HIS A 78 11.38 -23.84 27.98
N ARG A 79 12.45 -23.85 28.78
CA ARG A 79 12.36 -24.13 30.22
C ARG A 79 11.58 -23.06 30.98
N ASP A 80 11.73 -21.77 30.65
CA ASP A 80 10.96 -20.71 31.33
C ASP A 80 9.47 -20.79 30.98
N ARG A 81 9.14 -21.04 29.71
CA ARG A 81 7.75 -21.22 29.27
C ARG A 81 7.08 -22.40 29.97
N GLU A 82 7.80 -23.50 30.16
CA GLU A 82 7.30 -24.68 30.84
C GLU A 82 7.08 -24.43 32.35
N ARG A 83 8.01 -23.72 33.02
CA ARG A 83 7.82 -23.30 34.42
C ARG A 83 6.61 -22.38 34.59
N ARG A 84 6.41 -21.39 33.71
CA ARG A 84 5.25 -20.49 33.76
C ARG A 84 3.94 -21.25 33.55
N ARG A 85 3.90 -22.19 32.61
CA ARG A 85 2.72 -23.03 32.36
C ARG A 85 2.40 -23.90 33.58
N ASN A 86 3.39 -24.55 34.18
CA ASN A 86 3.18 -25.39 35.35
C ASN A 86 2.77 -24.58 36.59
N ARG A 87 3.21 -23.33 36.70
CA ARG A 87 2.77 -22.41 37.77
C ARG A 87 1.33 -21.96 37.59
N ALA A 88 0.89 -21.71 36.36
CA ALA A 88 -0.50 -21.35 36.06
C ALA A 88 -1.49 -22.50 36.24
N VAL A 89 -1.04 -23.76 36.16
CA VAL A 89 -1.88 -24.95 36.38
C VAL A 89 -2.00 -25.32 37.87
N ARG A 90 -1.11 -24.80 38.73
CA ARG A 90 -1.10 -25.08 40.18
C ARG A 90 -1.72 -23.96 41.04
N ALA A 91 -2.12 -22.85 40.43
CA ALA A 91 -2.85 -21.76 41.07
C ALA A 91 -4.35 -21.94 40.79
#